data_AF-A0A9E3NT59-F1
#
_entry.id   AF-A0A9E3NT59-F1
#
_cell.length_a   1.000
_cell.length_b   1.000
_cell.length_c   1.000
_cell.angle_alpha   90.00
_cell.angle_beta   90.00
_cell.angle_gamma   90.00
#
_symmetry.space_group_name_H-M   'P 1'
#
loop_
_entity.id
_entity.type
_entity.pdbx_description
1 polymer ?
#
loop_
_entity_poly.entity_id
_entity_poly.type
_entity_poly.pdbx_seq_one_letter_code
_entity_poly.pdbx_strand_id
1 'polypeptide(L)'
;MRRAFVLLLALAACTKGLKRHPPDAATTGASAVTTVSSAAPPETAPPPPPPPASAAPVVADSDRVALEQAKQHLADVESMVVRGVFTDPQKPEDGDAKMKCGNLESLRPRLEAMPTDPEIQRLLEREKRACGFDVPLLAAKAALDQERYSSSQASRLLTCTVASREIAKARSTKIDDKRLREVDARYRRTCFK
;
A
#
# COMPACT_ATOMS: atom_id res chain seq x y z
N MET A 1 12.88 42.90 16.50
CA MET A 1 13.75 42.34 17.56
C MET A 1 13.79 40.82 17.41
N ARG A 2 14.98 40.26 17.29
CA ARG A 2 15.27 38.84 17.04
C ARG A 2 15.13 38.02 18.33
N ARG A 3 14.47 36.86 18.30
CA ARG A 3 14.71 35.78 19.27
C ARG A 3 14.69 34.43 18.55
N ALA A 4 15.90 33.96 18.28
CA ALA A 4 16.18 32.61 17.81
C ALA A 4 15.95 31.62 18.97
N PHE A 5 15.21 30.54 18.71
CA PHE A 5 15.18 29.37 19.59
C PHE A 5 15.88 28.23 18.85
N VAL A 6 17.18 28.12 19.11
CA VAL A 6 17.99 26.94 18.83
C VAL A 6 17.83 26.02 20.03
N LEU A 7 17.25 24.84 19.83
CA LEU A 7 17.28 23.78 20.83
C LEU A 7 17.88 22.53 20.19
N LEU A 8 19.18 22.42 20.42
CA LEU A 8 20.03 21.25 20.22
C LEU A 8 19.52 20.07 21.05
N LEU A 9 19.39 18.90 20.42
CA LEU A 9 19.36 17.61 21.10
C LEU A 9 20.26 16.65 20.32
N ALA A 10 21.44 16.42 20.89
CA ALA A 10 22.40 15.40 20.53
C ALA A 10 22.69 14.54 21.77
N LEU A 11 23.17 13.32 21.50
CA LEU A 11 23.73 12.29 22.41
C LEU A 11 22.69 11.30 22.99
N ALA A 12 22.90 9.99 23.11
CA ALA A 12 23.98 9.06 22.72
C ALA A 12 23.42 7.62 22.88
N ALA A 13 23.66 6.70 21.93
CA ALA A 13 24.58 5.54 21.99
C ALA A 13 24.14 4.28 22.79
N CYS A 14 24.20 3.10 22.12
CA CYS A 14 24.70 1.77 22.56
C CYS A 14 24.16 0.67 21.60
N THR A 15 24.87 0.23 20.56
CA THR A 15 25.92 -0.82 20.48
C THR A 15 25.53 -2.22 20.99
N LYS A 16 25.49 -3.19 20.04
CA LYS A 16 25.80 -4.65 20.08
C LYS A 16 25.10 -5.28 18.85
N GLY A 17 25.74 -5.87 17.83
CA GLY A 17 27.06 -6.45 17.69
C GLY A 17 27.02 -7.97 17.92
N LEU A 18 26.62 -8.78 16.91
CA LEU A 18 26.88 -10.23 16.84
C LEU A 18 26.78 -10.66 15.35
N LYS A 19 27.91 -10.76 14.65
CA LYS A 19 28.73 -11.96 14.37
C LYS A 19 28.40 -12.61 13.01
N ARG A 20 29.28 -12.30 12.04
CA ARG A 20 29.54 -13.07 10.83
C ARG A 20 29.92 -14.51 11.18
N HIS A 21 29.57 -15.47 10.32
CA HIS A 21 30.44 -16.58 9.90
C HIS A 21 29.84 -17.28 8.65
N PRO A 22 30.60 -17.43 7.55
CA PRO A 22 30.57 -18.60 6.69
C PRO A 22 31.56 -19.66 7.22
N PRO A 23 31.48 -20.92 6.77
CA PRO A 23 32.60 -21.39 5.95
C PRO A 23 32.26 -22.39 4.84
N ASP A 24 33.14 -22.37 3.84
CA ASP A 24 33.38 -23.35 2.79
C ASP A 24 33.69 -24.78 3.28
N ALA A 25 33.44 -25.69 2.34
CA ALA A 25 34.08 -26.97 2.05
C ALA A 25 35.14 -27.55 3.03
N ALA A 26 34.97 -28.84 3.33
CA ALA A 26 36.09 -29.77 3.48
C ALA A 26 35.70 -31.20 3.10
N THR A 27 36.31 -31.64 2.01
CA THR A 27 36.64 -33.01 1.61
C THR A 27 36.98 -33.93 2.78
N THR A 28 36.47 -35.16 2.76
CA THR A 28 37.26 -36.33 3.19
C THR A 28 36.84 -37.53 2.35
N GLY A 29 37.75 -37.98 1.49
CA GLY A 29 37.67 -39.28 0.86
C GLY A 29 38.17 -40.35 1.82
N ALA A 30 37.60 -41.55 1.71
CA ALA A 30 38.30 -42.80 1.96
C ALA A 30 37.64 -43.88 1.11
N SER A 31 38.38 -44.33 0.10
CA SER A 31 38.13 -45.56 -0.63
C SER A 31 38.21 -46.76 0.31
N ALA A 32 37.30 -47.71 0.15
CA ALA A 32 37.59 -49.12 0.33
C ALA A 32 36.85 -49.90 -0.76
N VAL A 33 37.65 -50.46 -1.67
CA VAL A 33 37.25 -51.44 -2.68
C VAL A 33 36.98 -52.77 -1.96
N THR A 34 35.87 -53.43 -2.27
CA THR A 34 35.83 -54.90 -2.35
C THR A 34 34.79 -55.31 -3.40
N THR A 35 35.25 -56.16 -4.31
CA THR A 35 34.58 -56.71 -5.50
C THR A 35 33.73 -57.95 -5.20
N VAL A 36 33.01 -58.39 -6.25
CA VAL A 36 32.32 -59.69 -6.45
C VAL A 36 30.87 -59.68 -5.94
N SER A 37 29.81 -59.97 -6.71
CA SER A 37 29.65 -61.00 -7.76
C SER A 37 28.47 -60.74 -8.72
N SER A 38 28.54 -61.34 -9.91
CA SER A 38 27.50 -61.42 -10.95
C SER A 38 26.18 -62.06 -10.49
N ALA A 39 25.05 -61.48 -10.93
CA ALA A 39 23.94 -62.18 -11.61
C ALA A 39 22.88 -61.15 -12.05
N ALA A 40 22.52 -61.17 -13.33
CA ALA A 40 21.31 -60.54 -13.90
C ALA A 40 20.32 -61.66 -14.29
N PRO A 41 19.05 -61.38 -14.67
CA PRO A 41 18.10 -60.31 -14.33
C PRO A 41 16.74 -60.90 -13.83
N PRO A 42 15.68 -60.10 -13.64
CA PRO A 42 14.76 -59.86 -14.77
C PRO A 42 14.35 -58.39 -14.94
N GLU A 43 13.86 -58.05 -16.13
CA GLU A 43 13.35 -56.75 -16.55
C GLU A 43 12.35 -56.14 -15.55
N THR A 44 12.71 -54.99 -14.98
CA THR A 44 11.77 -54.09 -14.33
C THR A 44 11.54 -52.91 -15.26
N ALA A 45 10.29 -52.75 -15.72
CA ALA A 45 9.87 -51.62 -16.54
C ALA A 45 10.32 -50.28 -15.92
N PRO A 46 10.72 -49.28 -16.74
CA PRO A 46 11.14 -47.99 -16.23
C PRO A 46 9.98 -47.33 -15.46
N PRO A 47 10.25 -46.68 -14.31
CA PRO A 47 9.21 -45.98 -13.55
C PRO A 47 8.54 -44.90 -14.42
N PRO A 48 7.22 -44.67 -14.29
CA PRO A 48 6.52 -43.65 -15.04
C PRO A 48 7.13 -42.27 -14.77
N PRO A 49 7.19 -41.37 -15.77
CA PRO A 49 7.73 -40.04 -15.58
C PRO A 49 6.94 -39.31 -14.48
N PRO A 50 7.60 -38.50 -13.64
CA PRO A 50 6.91 -37.69 -12.65
C PRO A 50 5.88 -36.80 -13.36
N PRO A 51 4.70 -36.54 -12.74
CA PRO A 51 3.73 -35.62 -13.30
C PRO A 51 4.41 -34.27 -13.56
N PRO A 52 4.05 -33.56 -14.65
CA PRO A 52 4.65 -32.26 -14.95
C PRO A 52 4.52 -31.38 -13.71
N ALA A 53 5.66 -30.87 -13.23
CA ALA A 53 5.68 -29.94 -12.12
C ALA A 53 4.70 -28.81 -12.46
N SER A 54 3.69 -28.63 -11.60
CA SER A 54 2.70 -27.58 -11.75
C SER A 54 3.46 -26.26 -11.82
N ALA A 55 3.61 -25.71 -13.03
CA ALA A 55 4.29 -24.45 -13.23
C ALA A 55 3.50 -23.40 -12.45
N ALA A 56 4.13 -22.85 -11.41
CA ALA A 56 3.59 -21.68 -10.73
C ALA A 56 3.29 -20.62 -11.81
N PRO A 57 2.11 -19.97 -11.77
CA PRO A 57 1.74 -19.02 -12.81
C PRO A 57 2.80 -17.92 -12.86
N VAL A 58 3.47 -17.82 -14.02
CA VAL A 58 4.52 -16.84 -14.24
C VAL A 58 3.85 -15.47 -14.40
N VAL A 59 3.94 -14.65 -13.36
CA VAL A 59 3.56 -13.24 -13.43
C VAL A 59 4.57 -12.54 -14.33
N ALA A 60 4.10 -11.87 -15.40
CA ALA A 60 4.98 -11.14 -16.30
C ALA A 60 5.69 -10.00 -15.54
N ASP A 61 6.94 -9.67 -15.90
CA ASP A 61 7.70 -8.62 -15.21
C ASP A 61 6.97 -7.26 -15.16
N SER A 62 6.21 -6.95 -16.21
CA SER A 62 5.43 -5.72 -16.26
C SER A 62 4.23 -5.74 -15.30
N ASP A 63 3.67 -6.90 -15.00
CA ASP A 63 2.61 -7.08 -14.00
C ASP A 63 3.18 -6.96 -12.59
N ARG A 64 4.40 -7.46 -12.36
CA ARG A 64 5.11 -7.24 -11.09
C ARG A 64 5.36 -5.75 -10.84
N VAL A 65 5.75 -4.99 -11.86
CA VAL A 65 5.92 -3.53 -11.75
C VAL A 65 4.60 -2.84 -11.39
N ALA A 66 3.49 -3.22 -12.04
CA ALA A 66 2.18 -2.66 -11.75
C ALA A 66 1.73 -2.96 -10.30
N LEU A 67 1.98 -4.18 -9.83
CA LEU A 67 1.69 -4.59 -8.45
C LEU A 67 2.49 -3.76 -7.44
N GLU A 68 3.79 -3.60 -7.64
CA GLU A 68 4.64 -2.82 -6.73
C GLU A 68 4.28 -1.33 -6.76
N GLN A 69 3.93 -0.76 -7.91
CA GLN A 69 3.40 0.60 -8.02
C GLN A 69 2.10 0.77 -7.24
N ALA A 70 1.17 -0.19 -7.36
CA ALA A 70 -0.08 -0.14 -6.62
C ALA A 70 0.14 -0.25 -5.11
N LYS A 71 1.05 -1.13 -4.65
CA LYS A 71 1.43 -1.23 -3.23
C LYS A 71 1.97 0.10 -2.72
N GLN A 72 2.87 0.73 -3.47
CA GLN A 72 3.47 2.01 -3.07
C GLN A 72 2.42 3.13 -2.99
N HIS A 73 1.58 3.29 -4.03
CA HIS A 73 0.54 4.31 -4.02
C HIS A 73 -0.47 4.11 -2.90
N LEU A 74 -0.87 2.86 -2.62
CA LEU A 74 -1.78 2.56 -1.52
C LEU A 74 -1.14 2.87 -0.16
N ALA A 75 0.14 2.52 0.04
CA ALA A 75 0.86 2.84 1.27
C ALA A 75 0.95 4.36 1.50
N ASP A 76 1.21 5.13 0.44
CA ASP A 76 1.22 6.60 0.52
C ASP A 76 -0.15 7.15 0.91
N VAL A 77 -1.22 6.65 0.28
CA VAL A 77 -2.61 7.06 0.59
C VAL A 77 -2.96 6.73 2.03
N GLU A 78 -2.68 5.52 2.50
CA GLU A 78 -2.95 5.14 3.88
C GLU A 78 -2.14 5.98 4.88
N SER A 79 -0.88 6.28 4.57
CA SER A 79 -0.06 7.19 5.37
C SER A 79 -0.66 8.60 5.45
N MET A 80 -1.19 9.13 4.34
CA MET A 80 -1.92 10.40 4.30
C MET A 80 -3.21 10.36 5.14
N VAL A 81 -3.96 9.25 5.06
CA VAL A 81 -5.18 9.03 5.85
C VAL A 81 -4.86 8.98 7.35
N VAL A 82 -3.82 8.23 7.75
CA VAL A 82 -3.39 8.12 9.15
C VAL A 82 -2.94 9.48 9.70
N ARG A 83 -2.20 10.25 8.90
CA ARG A 83 -1.78 11.61 9.27
C ARG A 83 -2.93 12.63 9.20
N GLY A 84 -4.03 12.28 8.54
CA GLY A 84 -5.17 13.17 8.35
C GLY A 84 -4.86 14.38 7.46
N VAL A 85 -3.94 14.22 6.49
CA VAL A 85 -3.50 15.26 5.55
C VAL A 85 -3.82 14.85 4.11
N PHE A 86 -4.40 15.76 3.33
CA PHE A 86 -4.78 15.46 1.94
C PHE A 86 -3.60 15.45 0.96
N THR A 87 -2.53 16.16 1.31
CA THR A 87 -1.26 16.25 0.57
C THR A 87 -0.13 16.07 1.57
N ASP A 88 0.95 15.39 1.18
CA ASP A 88 2.12 15.27 2.04
C ASP A 88 2.90 16.60 2.10
N PRO A 89 3.01 17.25 3.27
CA PRO A 89 3.75 18.51 3.37
C PRO A 89 5.27 18.36 3.18
N GLN A 90 5.82 17.15 3.34
CA GLN A 90 7.24 16.89 3.13
C GLN A 90 7.58 16.65 1.65
N LYS A 91 6.58 16.29 0.85
CA LYS A 91 6.73 15.96 -0.58
C LYS A 91 5.51 16.45 -1.37
N PRO A 92 5.31 17.78 -1.48
CA PRO A 92 4.15 18.33 -2.17
C PRO A 92 4.09 17.95 -3.66
N GLU A 93 5.23 17.64 -4.28
CA GLU A 93 5.36 17.18 -5.66
C GLU A 93 4.82 15.76 -5.90
N ASP A 94 4.69 14.93 -4.85
CA ASP A 94 4.26 13.53 -4.97
C ASP A 94 2.74 13.37 -5.21
N GLY A 95 2.04 14.50 -5.33
CA GLY A 95 0.60 14.56 -5.57
C GLY A 95 -0.25 14.36 -4.33
N ASP A 96 -1.53 14.72 -4.43
CA ASP A 96 -2.51 14.55 -3.36
C ASP A 96 -3.10 13.12 -3.32
N ALA A 97 -3.82 12.82 -2.24
CA ALA A 97 -4.46 11.53 -2.05
C ALA A 97 -5.44 11.15 -3.17
N LYS A 98 -6.07 12.14 -3.83
CA LYS A 98 -7.00 11.89 -4.93
C LYS A 98 -6.26 11.54 -6.22
N MET A 99 -5.14 12.19 -6.52
CA MET A 99 -4.27 11.84 -7.64
C MET A 99 -3.75 10.41 -7.49
N LYS A 100 -3.27 10.03 -6.30
CA LYS A 100 -2.79 8.66 -6.05
C LYS A 100 -3.91 7.61 -6.17
N CYS A 101 -5.13 7.94 -5.74
CA CYS A 101 -6.29 7.08 -5.98
C CYS A 101 -6.65 6.95 -7.46
N GLY A 102 -6.48 8.01 -8.26
CA GLY A 102 -6.65 7.93 -9.72
C GLY A 102 -5.62 7.02 -10.38
N ASN A 103 -4.37 7.05 -9.91
CA ASN A 103 -3.32 6.12 -10.38
C ASN A 103 -3.68 4.66 -10.02
N LEU A 104 -4.13 4.41 -8.80
CA LEU A 104 -4.58 3.07 -8.38
C LEU A 104 -5.74 2.56 -9.24
N GLU A 105 -6.74 3.41 -9.49
CA GLU A 105 -7.87 3.07 -10.34
C GLU A 105 -7.45 2.75 -11.78
N SER A 106 -6.41 3.41 -12.31
CA SER A 106 -5.85 3.08 -13.62
C SER A 106 -5.10 1.74 -13.66
N LEU A 107 -4.53 1.30 -12.53
CA LEU A 107 -3.85 0.01 -12.40
C LEU A 107 -4.81 -1.15 -12.12
N ARG A 108 -6.00 -0.86 -11.56
CA ARG A 108 -7.00 -1.85 -11.13
C ARG A 108 -7.33 -2.92 -12.18
N PRO A 109 -7.65 -2.59 -13.45
CA PRO A 109 -8.01 -3.61 -14.44
C PRO A 109 -6.87 -4.59 -14.70
N ARG A 110 -5.63 -4.10 -14.59
CA ARG A 110 -4.43 -4.92 -14.78
C ARG A 110 -4.21 -5.84 -13.58
N LEU A 111 -4.42 -5.35 -12.36
CA LEU A 111 -4.33 -6.15 -11.14
C LEU A 111 -5.41 -7.23 -11.10
N GLU A 112 -6.63 -6.92 -11.52
CA GLU A 112 -7.75 -7.87 -11.59
C GLU A 112 -7.53 -8.98 -12.64
N ALA A 113 -6.73 -8.71 -13.68
CA ALA A 113 -6.38 -9.69 -14.71
C ALA A 113 -5.25 -10.65 -14.30
N MET A 114 -4.54 -10.37 -13.20
CA MET A 114 -3.48 -11.23 -12.69
C MET A 114 -4.04 -12.53 -12.10
N PRO A 115 -3.22 -13.60 -11.99
CA PRO A 115 -3.63 -14.83 -11.31
C PRO A 115 -4.19 -14.53 -9.92
N THR A 116 -5.22 -15.27 -9.51
CA THR A 116 -5.92 -15.05 -8.23
C THR A 116 -4.99 -15.29 -7.05
N ASP A 117 -4.35 -14.22 -6.59
CA ASP A 117 -3.47 -14.19 -5.43
C ASP A 117 -4.19 -13.49 -4.27
N PRO A 118 -4.21 -14.07 -3.05
CA PRO A 118 -4.80 -13.43 -1.87
C PRO A 118 -4.20 -12.06 -1.54
N GLU A 119 -2.93 -11.81 -1.88
CA GLU A 119 -2.29 -10.49 -1.72
C GLU A 119 -2.95 -9.45 -2.62
N ILE A 120 -3.23 -9.79 -3.89
CA ILE A 120 -3.86 -8.89 -4.85
C ILE A 120 -5.28 -8.56 -4.41
N GLN A 121 -6.04 -9.56 -3.95
CA GLN A 121 -7.40 -9.33 -3.42
C GLN A 121 -7.39 -8.39 -2.22
N ARG A 122 -6.49 -8.60 -1.25
CA ARG A 122 -6.35 -7.71 -0.09
C ARG A 122 -5.96 -6.29 -0.51
N LEU A 123 -5.14 -6.14 -1.54
CA LEU A 123 -4.74 -4.85 -2.07
C LEU A 123 -5.93 -4.12 -2.67
N LEU A 124 -6.73 -4.79 -3.51
CA LEU A 124 -7.94 -4.23 -4.11
C LEU A 124 -9.00 -3.84 -3.07
N GLU A 125 -9.17 -4.64 -2.02
CA GLU A 125 -10.09 -4.32 -0.91
C GLU A 125 -9.65 -3.08 -0.13
N ARG A 126 -8.34 -2.99 0.19
CA ARG A 126 -7.76 -1.84 0.87
C ARG A 126 -7.85 -0.58 0.02
N GLU A 127 -7.55 -0.69 -1.28
CA GLU A 127 -7.73 0.39 -2.26
C GLU A 127 -9.18 0.87 -2.27
N LYS A 128 -10.15 -0.04 -2.43
CA LYS A 128 -11.57 0.30 -2.45
C LYS A 128 -12.00 1.01 -1.18
N ARG A 129 -11.51 0.57 -0.02
CA ARG A 129 -11.77 1.25 1.25
C ARG A 129 -11.15 2.65 1.29
N ALA A 130 -9.85 2.75 1.01
CA ALA A 130 -9.10 3.99 1.11
C ALA A 130 -9.65 5.04 0.14
N CYS A 131 -9.77 4.69 -1.14
CA CYS A 131 -10.20 5.60 -2.20
C CYS A 131 -11.73 5.81 -2.23
N GLY A 132 -12.52 4.83 -1.79
CA GLY A 132 -13.99 4.93 -1.75
C GLY A 132 -14.56 5.58 -0.50
N PHE A 133 -13.80 5.68 0.60
CA PHE A 133 -14.29 6.25 1.85
C PHE A 133 -13.30 7.23 2.49
N ASP A 134 -12.08 6.79 2.79
CA ASP A 134 -11.15 7.58 3.60
C ASP A 134 -10.68 8.84 2.88
N VAL A 135 -10.36 8.76 1.58
CA VAL A 135 -9.91 9.92 0.77
C VAL A 135 -11.03 10.94 0.52
N PRO A 136 -12.27 10.56 0.13
CA PRO A 136 -13.38 11.51 0.07
C PRO A 136 -13.62 12.21 1.41
N LEU A 137 -13.60 11.48 2.52
CA LEU A 137 -13.78 12.07 3.84
C LEU A 137 -12.67 13.08 4.19
N LEU A 138 -11.43 12.76 3.82
CA LEU A 138 -10.28 13.63 3.98
C LEU A 138 -10.36 14.89 3.11
N ALA A 139 -10.78 14.75 1.85
CA ALA A 139 -11.00 15.86 0.93
C ALA A 139 -12.10 16.81 1.44
N ALA A 140 -13.22 16.26 1.94
CA ALA A 140 -14.29 17.05 2.55
C ALA A 140 -13.77 17.86 3.76
N LYS A 141 -12.96 17.23 4.62
CA LYS A 141 -12.36 17.90 5.77
C LYS A 141 -11.42 19.04 5.32
N ALA A 142 -10.55 18.79 4.35
CA ALA A 142 -9.64 19.80 3.81
C ALA A 142 -10.39 21.00 3.21
N ALA A 143 -11.46 20.77 2.44
CA ALA A 143 -12.31 21.83 1.91
C ALA A 143 -12.96 22.68 3.02
N LEU A 144 -13.47 22.03 4.08
CA LEU A 144 -14.04 22.71 5.23
C LEU A 144 -13.00 23.43 6.10
N ASP A 145 -11.74 23.01 6.09
CA ASP A 145 -10.63 23.72 6.73
C ASP A 145 -10.24 24.97 5.94
N GLN A 146 -10.27 24.90 4.60
CA GLN A 146 -9.98 26.05 3.73
C GLN A 146 -10.98 27.20 3.90
N GLU A 147 -12.25 26.90 4.20
CA GLU A 147 -13.26 27.92 4.47
C GLU A 147 -12.88 28.85 5.63
N ARG A 148 -12.17 28.35 6.65
CA ARG A 148 -11.71 29.17 7.78
C ARG A 148 -10.80 30.32 7.37
N TYR A 149 -10.13 30.18 6.23
CA TYR A 149 -9.17 31.15 5.72
C TYR A 149 -9.75 32.06 4.64
N SER A 150 -11.00 31.83 4.23
CA SER A 150 -11.62 32.55 3.14
C SER A 150 -12.77 33.42 3.61
N SER A 151 -12.76 34.70 3.23
CA SER A 151 -13.79 35.68 3.60
C SER A 151 -14.85 35.88 2.52
N SER A 152 -14.70 35.29 1.34
CA SER A 152 -15.62 35.54 0.22
C SER A 152 -16.75 34.50 0.15
N GLN A 153 -17.96 34.98 -0.14
CA GLN A 153 -19.14 34.14 -0.33
C GLN A 153 -18.94 33.12 -1.46
N ALA A 154 -18.27 33.52 -2.54
CA ALA A 154 -17.95 32.64 -3.67
C ALA A 154 -17.05 31.48 -3.25
N SER A 155 -16.02 31.75 -2.45
CA SER A 155 -15.12 30.69 -1.97
C SER A 155 -15.83 29.76 -0.99
N ARG A 156 -16.69 30.28 -0.10
CA ARG A 156 -17.54 29.44 0.76
C ARG A 156 -18.46 28.54 -0.06
N LEU A 157 -19.08 29.06 -1.12
CA LEU A 157 -19.93 28.25 -2.00
C LEU A 157 -19.13 27.14 -2.70
N LEU A 158 -17.92 27.43 -3.16
CA LEU A 158 -17.02 26.45 -3.76
C LEU A 158 -16.61 25.37 -2.75
N THR A 159 -16.12 25.73 -1.56
CA THR A 159 -15.70 24.77 -0.54
C THR A 159 -16.87 23.90 -0.06
N CYS A 160 -18.06 24.50 0.12
CA CYS A 160 -19.27 23.77 0.48
C CYS A 160 -19.74 22.81 -0.62
N THR A 161 -19.59 23.16 -1.89
CA THR A 161 -19.92 22.28 -3.02
C THR A 161 -18.95 21.10 -3.10
N VAL A 162 -17.66 21.34 -2.88
CA VAL A 162 -16.66 20.27 -2.82
C VAL A 162 -16.94 19.35 -1.63
N ALA A 163 -17.13 19.91 -0.43
CA ALA A 163 -17.41 19.15 0.77
C ALA A 163 -18.68 18.29 0.63
N SER A 164 -19.77 18.85 0.09
CA SER A 164 -21.03 18.11 -0.08
C SER A 164 -20.86 16.91 -1.02
N ARG A 165 -20.15 17.10 -2.14
CA ARG A 165 -19.88 16.03 -3.11
C ARG A 165 -19.04 14.91 -2.50
N GLU A 166 -17.98 15.25 -1.76
CA GLU A 166 -17.09 14.26 -1.17
C GLU A 166 -17.74 13.54 0.03
N ILE A 167 -18.59 14.22 0.82
CA ILE A 167 -19.43 13.58 1.84
C ILE A 167 -20.41 12.60 1.22
N ALA A 168 -21.02 12.94 0.08
CA ALA A 168 -21.93 12.04 -0.62
C ALA A 168 -21.23 10.75 -1.09
N LYS A 169 -20.00 10.85 -1.61
CA LYS A 169 -19.18 9.68 -1.97
C LYS A 169 -18.83 8.82 -0.76
N ALA A 170 -18.40 9.44 0.35
CA ALA A 170 -18.11 8.69 1.57
C ALA A 170 -19.38 7.98 2.10
N ARG A 171 -20.54 8.64 2.01
CA ARG A 171 -21.83 8.08 2.43
C ARG A 171 -22.25 6.87 1.58
N SER A 172 -21.96 6.85 0.28
CA SER A 172 -22.26 5.67 -0.56
C SER A 172 -21.47 4.43 -0.15
N THR A 173 -20.40 4.58 0.63
CA THR A 173 -19.55 3.47 1.08
C THR A 173 -19.85 3.06 2.53
N LYS A 174 -20.00 4.02 3.45
CA LYS A 174 -20.31 3.76 4.87
C LYS A 174 -21.21 4.84 5.45
N ILE A 175 -22.48 4.54 5.67
CA ILE A 175 -23.48 5.52 6.15
C ILE A 175 -23.31 5.82 7.66
N ASP A 176 -23.04 4.81 8.49
CA ASP A 176 -23.11 4.93 9.96
C ASP A 176 -21.77 5.26 10.65
N ASP A 177 -20.73 5.57 9.87
CA ASP A 177 -19.40 5.85 10.40
C ASP A 177 -19.40 7.14 11.24
N LYS A 178 -18.78 7.09 12.42
CA LYS A 178 -18.68 8.22 13.34
C LYS A 178 -17.95 9.41 12.71
N ARG A 179 -16.86 9.16 11.98
CA ARG A 179 -16.06 10.21 11.33
C ARG A 179 -16.86 10.91 10.24
N LEU A 180 -17.66 10.15 9.48
CA LEU A 180 -18.56 10.73 8.48
C LEU A 180 -19.60 11.65 9.13
N ARG A 181 -20.23 11.21 10.23
CA ARG A 181 -21.21 12.03 10.97
C ARG A 181 -20.62 13.33 11.51
N GLU A 182 -19.40 13.27 12.04
CA GLU A 182 -18.68 14.46 12.52
C GLU A 182 -18.42 15.47 11.39
N VAL A 183 -17.99 14.99 10.22
CA VAL A 183 -17.75 15.84 9.05
C VAL A 183 -19.06 16.39 8.48
N ASP A 184 -20.15 15.61 8.41
CA ASP A 184 -21.47 16.08 7.97
C ASP A 184 -22.02 17.16 8.91
N ALA A 185 -21.89 16.97 10.23
CA ALA A 185 -22.30 17.96 11.22
C ALA A 185 -21.48 19.25 11.11
N ARG A 186 -20.18 19.15 10.78
CA ARG A 186 -19.35 20.34 10.49
C ARG A 186 -19.81 21.02 9.21
N TYR A 187 -20.01 20.27 8.12
CA TYR A 187 -20.52 20.79 6.86
C TYR A 187 -21.82 21.57 7.06
N ARG A 188 -22.80 21.01 7.79
CA ARG A 188 -24.06 21.71 8.09
C ARG A 188 -23.85 23.04 8.82
N ARG A 189 -22.99 23.05 9.83
CA ARG A 189 -22.67 24.25 10.62
C ARG A 189 -21.85 25.28 9.83
N THR A 190 -21.04 24.87 8.86
CA THR A 190 -20.22 25.80 8.08
C THR A 190 -20.97 26.33 6.87
N CYS A 191 -21.82 25.53 6.22
CA CYS A 191 -22.39 25.86 4.91
C CYS A 191 -23.82 26.41 4.94
N PHE A 192 -24.55 26.27 6.05
CA PHE A 192 -25.95 26.72 6.17
C PHE A 192 -26.18 27.71 7.31
N LYS A 193 -25.11 28.38 7.77
CA LYS A 193 -25.21 29.59 8.59
C LYS A 193 -25.52 30.81 7.74
#